data_AF-A0A8T3LP66-F1
#
_entry.id   AF-A0A8T3LP66-F1
#
_cell.length_a   1.000
_cell.length_b   1.000
_cell.length_c   1.000
_cell.angle_alpha   90.00
_cell.angle_beta   90.00
_cell.angle_gamma   90.00
#
_symmetry.space_group_name_H-M   'P 1'
#
loop_
_entity.id
_entity.type
_entity.pdbx_description
1 polymer ?
#
loop_
_entity_poly.entity_id
_entity_poly.type
_entity_poly.pdbx_seq_one_letter_code
_entity_poly.pdbx_strand_id
1 'polypeptide(L)'
;MSYHASRRVTFARRIWLLLSAVVVCFAGGATPVLAAGRSDGVTCRVNDHIVRVDVAAGAEAVIDRTAAGVILVNGAVCGDIDPPDVWNTQRISIYGGDGSQKVRINLDNGPFAPGYGDEAGTTDEIEFTVLLGQDFDSLRIAGTPAADDIGFGWVQGVMIVIPAINLNAADGDHDVKYLSADYVSAWGYDGNDTITGNDPGTGTIAFLPLYLFGGGGDDELTGGADRDRLYAGSGNDTLRGGKAHDRLYAEDTVEGNDTLYGGDGNDVCISDPEDFETSCNEV
;
A
#
# COMPACT_ATOMS: atom_id res chain seq x y z
N MET A 1 -67.19 57.64 -48.34
CA MET A 1 -65.94 57.45 -49.12
C MET A 1 -64.78 57.60 -48.14
N SER A 2 -63.86 56.68 -47.92
CA SER A 2 -63.65 55.31 -48.38
C SER A 2 -62.86 54.58 -47.30
N TYR A 3 -63.13 53.28 -47.18
CA TYR A 3 -62.33 52.30 -46.46
C TYR A 3 -60.94 52.15 -47.10
N HIS A 4 -59.89 52.00 -46.29
CA HIS A 4 -58.86 50.98 -46.55
C HIS A 4 -58.06 50.64 -45.29
N ALA A 5 -58.06 49.34 -44.99
CA ALA A 5 -57.26 48.67 -43.97
C ALA A 5 -56.08 47.93 -44.61
N SER A 6 -54.97 47.77 -43.88
CA SER A 6 -53.88 46.79 -44.11
C SER A 6 -52.89 46.88 -42.92
N ARG A 7 -52.95 46.03 -41.88
CA ARG A 7 -52.51 44.62 -41.66
C ARG A 7 -51.06 44.44 -41.13
N ARG A 8 -51.00 44.02 -39.85
CA ARG A 8 -50.13 43.02 -39.15
C ARG A 8 -48.62 43.34 -39.04
N VAL A 9 -47.90 43.04 -37.96
CA VAL A 9 -47.66 41.73 -37.33
C VAL A 9 -47.24 41.87 -35.85
N THR A 10 -47.66 40.89 -35.04
CA THR A 10 -47.47 40.68 -33.60
C THR A 10 -46.05 40.20 -33.24
N PHE A 11 -45.51 40.62 -32.09
CA PHE A 11 -44.56 39.79 -31.31
C PHE A 11 -44.75 40.07 -29.81
N ALA A 12 -45.20 39.06 -29.07
CA ALA A 12 -45.29 39.08 -27.62
C ALA A 12 -44.03 38.44 -27.02
N ARG A 13 -43.44 39.02 -25.96
CA ARG A 13 -42.54 38.28 -25.06
C ARG A 13 -42.42 38.90 -23.66
N ARG A 14 -43.10 38.22 -22.74
CA ARG A 14 -42.70 37.78 -21.39
C ARG A 14 -42.25 38.81 -20.34
N ILE A 15 -43.13 38.94 -19.34
CA ILE A 15 -42.97 39.47 -17.98
C ILE A 15 -42.01 38.61 -17.15
N TRP A 16 -41.16 39.23 -16.32
CA TRP A 16 -40.54 38.61 -15.14
C TRP A 16 -40.48 39.59 -13.96
N LEU A 17 -40.82 39.08 -12.77
CA LEU A 17 -40.88 39.73 -11.46
C LEU A 17 -39.49 40.15 -10.94
N LEU A 18 -39.45 41.21 -10.12
CA LEU A 18 -38.40 41.44 -9.13
C LEU A 18 -39.06 41.63 -7.76
N LEU A 19 -38.72 40.75 -6.81
CA LEU A 19 -39.04 40.90 -5.40
C LEU A 19 -37.72 40.94 -4.64
N SER A 20 -37.54 42.02 -3.90
CA SER A 20 -36.37 42.43 -3.15
C SER A 20 -36.25 41.69 -1.82
N ALA A 21 -35.02 41.30 -1.46
CA ALA A 21 -34.62 41.09 -0.08
C ALA A 21 -33.17 41.55 0.11
N VAL A 22 -33.01 42.59 0.93
CA VAL A 22 -31.74 43.10 1.42
C VAL A 22 -31.40 42.34 2.70
N VAL A 23 -30.22 41.72 2.76
CA VAL A 23 -29.53 41.40 4.00
C VAL A 23 -28.07 41.80 3.83
N VAL A 24 -27.63 42.78 4.63
CA VAL A 24 -26.22 43.15 4.79
C VAL A 24 -25.76 42.63 6.14
N CYS A 25 -24.73 41.79 6.15
CA CYS A 25 -23.88 41.56 7.30
C CYS A 25 -22.51 41.06 6.80
N PHE A 26 -21.51 41.94 6.71
CA PHE A 26 -20.11 41.55 6.53
C PHE A 26 -19.43 41.57 7.90
N ALA A 27 -19.41 40.40 8.56
CA ALA A 27 -18.40 40.11 9.58
C ALA A 27 -17.18 39.52 8.86
N GLY A 28 -15.99 40.02 9.21
CA GLY A 28 -14.72 39.62 8.59
C GLY A 28 -14.54 38.11 8.62
N GLY A 29 -14.52 37.51 7.43
CA GLY A 29 -14.11 36.13 7.26
C GLY A 29 -12.61 36.06 7.47
N ALA A 30 -12.19 35.51 8.62
CA ALA A 30 -10.96 34.76 8.64
C ALA A 30 -11.15 33.64 7.61
N THR A 31 -10.44 33.73 6.50
CA THR A 31 -10.29 32.58 5.60
C THR A 31 -9.66 31.47 6.43
N PRO A 32 -10.27 30.28 6.57
CA PRO A 32 -9.52 29.15 7.05
C PRO A 32 -8.46 28.85 5.98
N VAL A 33 -7.22 29.21 6.27
CA VAL A 33 -6.05 28.55 5.70
C VAL A 33 -5.87 27.29 6.55
N LEU A 34 -5.62 26.15 5.88
CA LEU A 34 -5.41 24.78 6.38
C LEU A 34 -6.60 23.84 6.21
N ALA A 35 -6.51 23.01 5.17
CA ALA A 35 -6.84 21.59 5.29
C ALA A 35 -5.93 20.80 4.35
N ALA A 36 -4.67 20.59 4.77
CA ALA A 36 -3.96 19.39 4.34
C ALA A 36 -4.88 18.20 4.64
N GLY A 37 -5.02 17.25 3.71
CA GLY A 37 -5.89 16.08 3.86
C GLY A 37 -5.67 15.41 5.21
N ARG A 38 -6.57 15.69 6.16
CA ARG A 38 -6.45 15.27 7.55
C ARG A 38 -7.46 14.16 7.77
N SER A 39 -6.97 12.95 7.80
CA SER A 39 -7.67 11.81 8.39
C SER A 39 -7.18 11.64 9.84
N ASP A 40 -7.85 10.82 10.63
CA ASP A 40 -7.64 10.65 12.09
C ASP A 40 -6.17 10.45 12.48
N GLY A 41 -5.44 11.55 12.73
CA GLY A 41 -4.03 11.52 13.13
C GLY A 41 -3.03 11.39 11.99
N VAL A 42 -3.44 11.39 10.73
CA VAL A 42 -2.53 11.35 9.58
C VAL A 42 -2.55 12.69 8.84
N THR A 43 -1.36 13.19 8.55
CA THR A 43 -1.19 14.40 7.73
C THR A 43 -0.27 14.08 6.56
N CYS A 44 -0.48 14.78 5.45
CA CYS A 44 0.36 14.62 4.29
C CYS A 44 0.66 15.98 3.64
N ARG A 45 1.81 16.10 2.99
CA ARG A 45 2.22 17.28 2.22
C ARG A 45 3.12 16.88 1.07
N VAL A 46 3.16 17.71 0.03
CA VAL A 46 4.00 17.49 -1.14
C VAL A 46 5.02 18.63 -1.25
N ASN A 47 6.27 18.28 -1.50
CA ASN A 47 7.32 19.25 -1.81
C ASN A 47 8.39 18.59 -2.68
N ASP A 48 8.74 19.22 -3.80
CA ASP A 48 9.87 18.80 -4.65
C ASP A 48 9.79 17.31 -5.05
N HIS A 49 8.66 16.89 -5.62
CA HIS A 49 8.37 15.49 -6.01
C HIS A 49 8.34 14.48 -4.85
N ILE A 50 8.35 14.94 -3.59
CA ILE A 50 8.29 14.08 -2.41
C ILE A 50 6.93 14.25 -1.73
N VAL A 51 6.19 13.15 -1.58
CA VAL A 51 5.02 13.08 -0.71
C VAL A 51 5.52 12.71 0.69
N ARG A 52 5.31 13.59 1.66
CA ARG A 52 5.60 13.31 3.06
C ARG A 52 4.32 13.05 3.83
N VAL A 53 4.27 11.92 4.53
CA VAL A 53 3.18 11.50 5.41
C VAL A 53 3.70 11.46 6.84
N ASP A 54 3.03 12.13 7.77
CA ASP A 54 3.30 12.00 9.21
C ASP A 54 2.11 11.31 9.88
N VAL A 55 2.38 10.26 10.65
CA VAL A 55 1.40 9.36 11.28
C VAL A 55 1.48 9.55 12.80
N ALA A 56 0.39 9.98 13.42
CA ALA A 56 0.33 10.17 14.87
C ALA A 56 0.17 8.84 15.62
N ALA A 57 0.47 8.86 16.93
CA ALA A 57 0.23 7.75 17.84
C ALA A 57 -1.20 7.17 17.70
N GLY A 58 -1.28 5.87 17.49
CA GLY A 58 -2.51 5.10 17.32
C GLY A 58 -3.19 5.22 15.96
N ALA A 59 -2.65 6.02 15.03
CA ALA A 59 -3.22 6.22 13.71
C ALA A 59 -2.77 5.14 12.70
N GLU A 60 -3.56 4.97 11.64
CA GLU A 60 -3.22 4.17 10.47
C GLU A 60 -3.12 5.08 9.24
N ALA A 61 -2.00 5.01 8.53
CA ALA A 61 -1.84 5.61 7.20
C ALA A 61 -1.91 4.53 6.13
N VAL A 62 -2.88 4.68 5.23
CA VAL A 62 -3.07 3.87 4.04
C VAL A 62 -2.61 4.69 2.85
N ILE A 63 -1.57 4.22 2.18
CA ILE A 63 -1.08 4.81 0.94
C ILE A 63 -1.66 3.99 -0.21
N ASP A 64 -2.30 4.69 -1.14
CA ASP A 64 -2.98 4.09 -2.29
C ASP A 64 -2.76 5.01 -3.49
N ARG A 65 -3.22 4.59 -4.66
CA ARG A 65 -3.35 5.44 -5.84
C ARG A 65 -4.71 5.23 -6.48
N THR A 66 -5.14 6.18 -7.31
CA THR A 66 -6.22 5.91 -8.25
C THR A 66 -5.70 5.07 -9.42
N ALA A 67 -6.59 4.41 -10.15
CA ALA A 67 -6.23 3.78 -11.43
C ALA A 67 -5.55 4.77 -12.40
N ALA A 68 -5.91 6.05 -12.33
CA ALA A 68 -5.30 7.11 -13.13
C ALA A 68 -3.92 7.57 -12.63
N GLY A 69 -3.44 7.08 -11.47
CA GLY A 69 -2.09 7.38 -10.97
C GLY A 69 -2.02 8.38 -9.83
N VAL A 70 -3.11 9.09 -9.50
CA VAL A 70 -3.11 10.07 -8.40
C VAL A 70 -2.88 9.38 -7.06
N ILE A 71 -1.92 9.84 -6.27
CA ILE A 71 -1.56 9.31 -4.95
C ILE A 71 -2.59 9.75 -3.90
N LEU A 72 -3.03 8.79 -3.10
CA LEU A 72 -4.00 8.96 -2.03
C LEU A 72 -3.38 8.59 -0.68
N VAL A 73 -3.74 9.34 0.35
CA VAL A 73 -3.44 9.03 1.74
C VAL A 73 -4.76 8.95 2.50
N ASN A 74 -5.09 7.76 3.03
CA ASN A 74 -6.38 7.47 3.65
C ASN A 74 -7.58 7.85 2.76
N GLY A 75 -7.47 7.54 1.46
CA GLY A 75 -8.51 7.80 0.45
C GLY A 75 -8.66 9.26 0.02
N ALA A 76 -7.84 10.18 0.54
CA ALA A 76 -7.83 11.59 0.14
C ALA A 76 -6.58 11.93 -0.67
N VAL A 77 -6.73 12.81 -1.66
CA VAL A 77 -5.61 13.33 -2.45
C VAL A 77 -4.67 14.14 -1.55
N CYS A 78 -3.38 13.91 -1.69
CA CYS A 78 -2.41 14.62 -0.88
C CYS A 78 -2.04 15.99 -1.46
N GLY A 79 -2.53 17.08 -0.87
CA GLY A 79 -2.26 18.45 -1.33
C GLY A 79 -3.31 18.98 -2.32
N ASP A 80 -3.35 20.32 -2.47
CA ASP A 80 -4.46 21.02 -3.15
C ASP A 80 -4.11 21.56 -4.55
N ILE A 81 -2.83 21.83 -4.82
CA ILE A 81 -2.35 22.40 -6.09
C ILE A 81 -1.38 21.40 -6.69
N ASP A 82 -1.67 20.95 -7.91
CA ASP A 82 -0.90 19.93 -8.64
C ASP A 82 -0.77 18.63 -7.84
N PRO A 83 -1.85 17.82 -7.80
CA PRO A 83 -1.88 16.65 -6.94
C PRO A 83 -0.77 15.65 -7.33
N PRO A 84 -0.15 14.98 -6.34
CA PRO A 84 0.87 14.00 -6.60
C PRO A 84 0.24 12.82 -7.35
N ASP A 85 0.93 12.36 -8.37
CA ASP A 85 0.62 11.16 -9.12
C ASP A 85 1.92 10.36 -9.36
N VAL A 86 1.76 9.20 -10.00
CA VAL A 86 2.89 8.32 -10.30
C VAL A 86 3.91 8.88 -11.30
N TRP A 87 3.64 9.98 -12.01
CA TRP A 87 4.62 10.57 -12.94
C TRP A 87 5.35 11.76 -12.35
N ASN A 88 4.78 12.43 -11.36
CA ASN A 88 5.36 13.63 -10.73
C ASN A 88 5.90 13.37 -9.31
N THR A 89 5.85 12.13 -8.82
CA THR A 89 6.34 11.75 -7.50
C THR A 89 7.60 10.90 -7.64
N GLN A 90 8.67 11.27 -6.92
CA GLN A 90 9.89 10.46 -6.80
C GLN A 90 9.86 9.56 -5.57
N ARG A 91 9.31 10.07 -4.46
CA ARG A 91 9.38 9.38 -3.17
C ARG A 91 8.17 9.64 -2.29
N ILE A 92 7.71 8.62 -1.59
CA ILE A 92 6.77 8.73 -0.48
C ILE A 92 7.53 8.44 0.82
N SER A 93 7.65 9.46 1.68
CA SER A 93 8.34 9.35 2.97
C SER A 93 7.35 9.41 4.12
N ILE A 94 7.27 8.34 4.90
CA ILE A 94 6.30 8.11 5.97
C ILE A 94 7.02 8.11 7.30
N TYR A 95 6.59 8.99 8.20
CA TYR A 95 7.21 9.19 9.51
C TYR A 95 6.19 8.99 10.62
N GLY A 96 6.54 8.20 11.62
CA GLY A 96 5.88 8.14 12.91
C GLY A 96 6.69 8.86 14.00
N GLY A 97 6.31 8.63 15.25
CA GLY A 97 6.95 9.16 16.45
C GLY A 97 6.59 8.31 17.66
N ASP A 98 6.43 8.94 18.83
CA ASP A 98 6.02 8.20 20.04
C ASP A 98 4.64 7.55 19.88
N GLY A 99 4.48 6.35 20.43
CA GLY A 99 3.29 5.51 20.38
C GLY A 99 3.18 4.67 19.11
N SER A 100 2.41 3.59 19.15
CA SER A 100 2.25 2.68 18.01
C SER A 100 1.62 3.34 16.78
N GLN A 101 2.18 3.16 15.59
CA GLN A 101 1.56 3.53 14.31
C GLN A 101 1.37 2.32 13.38
N LYS A 102 0.44 2.47 12.44
CA LYS A 102 0.19 1.49 11.39
C LYS A 102 0.37 2.15 10.03
N VAL A 103 1.06 1.46 9.13
CA VAL A 103 1.19 1.85 7.74
C VAL A 103 0.77 0.69 6.86
N ARG A 104 -0.03 0.99 5.85
CA ARG A 104 -0.41 0.06 4.80
C ARG A 104 -0.12 0.69 3.45
N ILE A 105 0.68 0.02 2.63
CA ILE A 105 0.89 0.34 1.22
C ILE A 105 -0.03 -0.57 0.42
N ASN A 106 -0.95 0.01 -0.34
CA ASN A 106 -1.99 -0.72 -1.08
C ASN A 106 -1.70 -0.72 -2.58
N LEU A 107 -1.61 -1.91 -3.17
CA LEU A 107 -1.29 -2.10 -4.59
C LEU A 107 -2.53 -2.31 -5.47
N ASP A 108 -3.72 -2.50 -4.88
CA ASP A 108 -5.00 -2.78 -5.58
C ASP A 108 -5.25 -1.97 -6.87
N ASN A 109 -4.85 -0.70 -6.89
CA ASN A 109 -5.08 0.22 -8.01
C ASN A 109 -3.89 0.31 -8.99
N GLY A 110 -2.98 -0.65 -8.93
CA GLY A 110 -1.77 -0.79 -9.74
C GLY A 110 -0.48 -0.40 -9.00
N PRO A 111 0.68 -0.67 -9.61
CA PRO A 111 1.99 -0.41 -9.02
C PRO A 111 2.22 1.10 -8.83
N PHE A 112 3.15 1.50 -7.98
CA PHE A 112 3.55 2.90 -7.84
C PHE A 112 4.57 3.34 -8.91
N ALA A 113 4.33 2.96 -10.16
CA ALA A 113 5.18 3.21 -11.33
C ALA A 113 4.53 4.20 -12.32
N PRO A 114 5.30 5.01 -13.08
CA PRO A 114 6.75 4.90 -13.24
C PRO A 114 7.61 5.75 -12.29
N GLY A 115 7.05 6.48 -11.33
CA GLY A 115 7.85 7.49 -10.62
C GLY A 115 8.31 8.66 -11.50
N TYR A 116 8.93 9.66 -10.89
CA TYR A 116 9.36 10.90 -11.56
C TYR A 116 10.77 10.83 -12.16
N GLY A 117 11.69 10.11 -11.52
CA GLY A 117 13.10 10.06 -11.89
C GLY A 117 13.47 8.76 -12.59
N ASP A 118 14.40 8.88 -13.54
CA ASP A 118 15.01 7.75 -14.24
C ASP A 118 15.93 6.97 -13.29
N GLU A 119 15.64 5.68 -13.10
CA GLU A 119 16.39 4.77 -12.25
C GLU A 119 17.24 3.85 -13.12
N ALA A 120 18.47 4.32 -13.37
CA ALA A 120 19.35 3.69 -14.35
C ALA A 120 19.65 2.22 -14.04
N GLY A 121 19.00 1.32 -14.79
CA GLY A 121 19.21 -0.12 -14.72
C GLY A 121 18.06 -0.92 -14.12
N THR A 122 17.02 -0.26 -13.59
CA THR A 122 15.80 -0.84 -13.03
C THR A 122 14.56 -0.24 -13.69
N THR A 123 13.35 -0.58 -13.23
CA THR A 123 12.13 0.05 -13.68
C THR A 123 11.98 1.37 -12.93
N ASP A 124 11.65 2.47 -13.61
CA ASP A 124 11.36 3.71 -12.88
C ASP A 124 10.14 3.45 -11.96
N GLU A 125 10.28 3.65 -10.65
CA GLU A 125 9.19 3.51 -9.67
C GLU A 125 9.24 4.59 -8.57
N ILE A 126 8.15 4.72 -7.80
CA ILE A 126 8.15 5.59 -6.62
C ILE A 126 8.74 4.84 -5.42
N GLU A 127 9.83 5.40 -4.92
CA GLU A 127 10.51 4.93 -3.72
C GLU A 127 9.75 5.26 -2.43
N PHE A 128 9.74 4.34 -1.47
CA PHE A 128 9.18 4.49 -0.15
C PHE A 128 10.27 4.52 0.92
N THR A 129 10.10 5.42 1.88
CA THR A 129 10.92 5.44 3.10
C THR A 129 10.00 5.48 4.30
N VAL A 130 10.06 4.46 5.16
CA VAL A 130 9.17 4.30 6.31
C VAL A 130 9.97 4.33 7.61
N LEU A 131 9.69 5.28 8.51
CA LEU A 131 10.38 5.45 9.79
C LEU A 131 9.36 5.67 10.91
N LEU A 132 8.98 4.63 11.66
CA LEU A 132 7.78 4.71 12.53
C LEU A 132 8.06 5.09 14.00
N GLY A 133 9.12 4.61 14.64
CA GLY A 133 9.37 5.07 16.01
C GLY A 133 10.26 4.15 16.82
N GLN A 134 9.97 3.99 18.11
CA GLN A 134 10.57 2.97 18.98
C GLN A 134 9.47 2.15 19.71
N ASP A 135 8.21 2.48 19.47
CA ASP A 135 7.06 1.78 20.02
C ASP A 135 6.62 0.70 19.03
N PHE A 136 5.60 -0.10 19.37
CA PHE A 136 5.19 -1.21 18.51
C PHE A 136 4.50 -0.71 17.24
N ASP A 137 5.22 -0.76 16.12
CA ASP A 137 4.78 -0.21 14.84
C ASP A 137 4.58 -1.32 13.79
N SER A 138 3.61 -1.15 12.89
CA SER A 138 3.34 -2.14 11.84
C SER A 138 3.40 -1.56 10.44
N LEU A 139 4.07 -2.26 9.53
CA LEU A 139 4.07 -2.02 8.09
C LEU A 139 3.40 -3.20 7.38
N ARG A 140 2.37 -2.93 6.58
CA ARG A 140 1.70 -3.90 5.72
C ARG A 140 1.87 -3.53 4.26
N ILE A 141 2.28 -4.51 3.45
CA ILE A 141 2.07 -4.51 2.01
C ILE A 141 0.76 -5.26 1.74
N ALA A 142 -0.14 -4.61 1.02
CA ALA A 142 -1.39 -5.18 0.55
C ALA A 142 -1.28 -5.29 -0.97
N GLY A 143 -1.27 -6.52 -1.45
CA GLY A 143 -1.17 -6.94 -2.84
C GLY A 143 -2.37 -6.54 -3.68
N THR A 144 -2.46 -7.11 -4.87
CA THR A 144 -3.54 -6.91 -5.82
C THR A 144 -4.45 -8.14 -5.88
N PRO A 145 -5.63 -8.07 -6.52
CA PRO A 145 -6.41 -9.29 -6.82
C PRO A 145 -5.82 -10.16 -7.95
N ALA A 146 -4.58 -9.91 -8.36
CA ALA A 146 -3.87 -10.65 -9.39
C ALA A 146 -2.51 -11.08 -8.82
N ALA A 147 -1.82 -11.95 -9.53
CA ALA A 147 -0.50 -12.45 -9.13
C ALA A 147 0.47 -11.29 -8.79
N ASP A 148 0.96 -11.30 -7.56
CA ASP A 148 1.95 -10.39 -7.03
C ASP A 148 3.31 -11.06 -6.86
N ASP A 149 4.39 -10.28 -6.92
CA ASP A 149 5.76 -10.73 -6.67
C ASP A 149 6.45 -9.79 -5.67
N ILE A 150 6.49 -10.20 -4.40
CA ILE A 150 6.94 -9.39 -3.28
C ILE A 150 8.15 -10.04 -2.61
N GLY A 151 9.30 -9.38 -2.70
CA GLY A 151 10.56 -9.81 -2.10
C GLY A 151 10.91 -9.01 -0.84
N PHE A 152 11.33 -9.68 0.22
CA PHE A 152 11.86 -9.06 1.44
C PHE A 152 13.37 -9.32 1.54
N GLY A 153 14.10 -8.27 1.89
CA GLY A 153 15.54 -8.29 1.87
C GLY A 153 16.16 -7.13 2.65
N TRP A 154 17.31 -6.67 2.18
CA TRP A 154 18.03 -5.56 2.77
C TRP A 154 18.92 -4.85 1.78
N VAL A 155 19.11 -3.55 1.99
CA VAL A 155 19.94 -2.73 1.11
C VAL A 155 21.40 -3.19 1.19
N GLN A 156 21.93 -3.67 0.06
CA GLN A 156 23.34 -4.06 -0.07
C GLN A 156 24.25 -2.84 -0.21
N GLY A 157 25.54 -3.00 0.14
CA GLY A 157 26.56 -1.98 -0.12
C GLY A 157 26.57 -0.78 0.83
N VAL A 158 25.73 -0.78 1.86
CA VAL A 158 25.70 0.24 2.92
C VAL A 158 26.21 -0.31 4.25
N MET A 159 26.79 0.56 5.08
CA MET A 159 27.36 0.18 6.39
C MET A 159 26.27 -0.20 7.43
N ILE A 160 25.07 0.35 7.25
CA ILE A 160 23.93 0.13 8.13
C ILE A 160 23.01 -0.86 7.42
N VAL A 161 22.63 -1.93 8.10
CA VAL A 161 21.63 -2.88 7.61
C VAL A 161 20.28 -2.18 7.60
N ILE A 162 19.74 -1.93 6.41
CA ILE A 162 18.42 -1.33 6.21
C ILE A 162 17.53 -2.41 5.60
N PRO A 163 16.52 -2.90 6.33
CA PRO A 163 15.60 -3.87 5.76
C PRO A 163 14.76 -3.20 4.67
N ALA A 164 14.43 -3.99 3.67
CA ALA A 164 13.82 -3.48 2.46
C ALA A 164 12.84 -4.48 1.84
N ILE A 165 11.97 -3.98 0.98
CA ILE A 165 10.95 -4.75 0.26
C ILE A 165 11.04 -4.33 -1.21
N ASN A 166 11.09 -5.30 -2.10
CA ASN A 166 10.85 -5.16 -3.52
C ASN A 166 9.39 -5.61 -3.78
N LEU A 167 8.59 -4.76 -4.45
CA LEU A 167 7.16 -4.92 -4.72
C LEU A 167 6.88 -5.54 -6.09
N ASN A 168 7.92 -5.84 -6.87
CA ASN A 168 7.86 -6.33 -8.24
C ASN A 168 9.09 -7.22 -8.60
N ALA A 169 9.52 -8.13 -7.69
CA ALA A 169 10.85 -8.75 -7.42
C ALA A 169 11.88 -9.04 -8.55
N ALA A 170 11.57 -8.80 -9.82
CA ALA A 170 12.39 -9.09 -10.99
C ALA A 170 13.21 -7.90 -11.53
N ASP A 171 13.06 -6.68 -11.02
CA ASP A 171 13.72 -5.50 -11.61
C ASP A 171 15.03 -5.05 -10.93
N GLY A 172 15.31 -5.55 -9.72
CA GLY A 172 16.65 -5.56 -9.13
C GLY A 172 16.99 -4.43 -8.17
N ASP A 173 16.03 -3.61 -7.75
CA ASP A 173 16.18 -2.68 -6.62
C ASP A 173 15.12 -2.93 -5.53
N HIS A 174 15.05 -2.03 -4.54
CA HIS A 174 14.09 -2.15 -3.45
C HIS A 174 13.26 -0.87 -3.38
N ASP A 175 11.94 -1.02 -3.51
CA ASP A 175 10.98 0.09 -3.50
C ASP A 175 10.71 0.60 -2.11
N VAL A 176 10.72 -0.27 -1.09
CA VAL A 176 10.40 0.12 0.29
C VAL A 176 11.59 -0.07 1.19
N LYS A 177 12.11 1.02 1.73
CA LYS A 177 13.12 1.01 2.79
C LYS A 177 12.44 1.36 4.11
N TYR A 178 12.58 0.52 5.12
CA TYR A 178 11.92 0.75 6.40
C TYR A 178 12.87 0.64 7.59
N LEU A 179 12.60 1.38 8.66
CA LEU A 179 13.24 1.23 9.96
C LEU A 179 12.19 1.36 11.05
N SER A 180 12.41 0.62 12.14
CA SER A 180 11.51 0.61 13.29
C SER A 180 10.07 0.23 12.95
N ALA A 181 9.88 -0.78 12.12
CA ALA A 181 8.62 -1.50 12.06
C ALA A 181 8.83 -2.84 12.78
N ASP A 182 8.10 -3.07 13.87
CA ASP A 182 8.21 -4.31 14.66
C ASP A 182 7.41 -5.46 14.07
N TYR A 183 6.38 -5.11 13.30
CA TYR A 183 5.50 -6.06 12.62
C TYR A 183 5.44 -5.74 11.14
N VAL A 184 6.04 -6.59 10.31
CA VAL A 184 6.03 -6.44 8.86
C VAL A 184 5.28 -7.60 8.23
N SER A 185 4.30 -7.30 7.37
CA SER A 185 3.48 -8.31 6.70
C SER A 185 3.23 -8.00 5.24
N ALA A 186 3.10 -9.04 4.41
CA ALA A 186 2.59 -8.97 3.04
C ALA A 186 1.35 -9.85 2.89
N TRP A 187 0.40 -9.40 2.07
CA TRP A 187 -0.87 -10.05 1.80
C TRP A 187 -1.05 -10.09 0.29
N GLY A 188 -1.11 -11.26 -0.34
CA GLY A 188 -1.33 -11.44 -1.77
C GLY A 188 -2.80 -11.21 -2.17
N TYR A 189 -3.73 -11.73 -1.36
CA TYR A 189 -5.18 -11.70 -1.58
C TYR A 189 -5.68 -12.74 -2.59
N ASP A 190 -5.96 -12.38 -3.84
CA ASP A 190 -6.39 -13.32 -4.87
C ASP A 190 -5.29 -13.34 -5.94
N GLY A 191 -5.01 -14.46 -6.58
CA GLY A 191 -3.90 -14.56 -7.51
C GLY A 191 -2.98 -15.71 -7.15
N ASN A 192 -2.02 -16.00 -8.02
CA ASN A 192 -0.96 -16.95 -7.70
C ASN A 192 0.26 -16.12 -7.34
N ASP A 193 0.47 -15.90 -6.05
CA ASP A 193 1.39 -14.91 -5.53
C ASP A 193 2.74 -15.53 -5.19
N THR A 194 3.81 -14.76 -5.37
CA THR A 194 5.14 -15.10 -4.88
C THR A 194 5.52 -14.10 -3.80
N ILE A 195 5.62 -14.55 -2.55
CA ILE A 195 5.99 -13.70 -1.42
C ILE A 195 7.18 -14.34 -0.70
N THR A 196 8.35 -13.71 -0.78
CA THR A 196 9.62 -14.35 -0.40
C THR A 196 10.47 -13.51 0.54
N GLY A 197 11.00 -14.13 1.60
CA GLY A 197 12.03 -13.62 2.48
C GLY A 197 13.45 -13.78 1.92
N ASN A 198 13.59 -14.30 0.71
CA ASN A 198 14.82 -14.34 -0.08
C ASN A 198 14.55 -13.61 -1.40
N ASP A 199 14.75 -12.29 -1.37
CA ASP A 199 14.51 -11.41 -2.52
C ASP A 199 15.41 -11.81 -3.71
N PRO A 200 14.84 -12.32 -4.83
CA PRO A 200 15.60 -12.73 -6.00
C PRO A 200 16.20 -11.55 -6.78
N GLY A 201 15.61 -10.35 -6.68
CA GLY A 201 16.08 -9.14 -7.35
C GLY A 201 17.44 -8.70 -6.83
N THR A 202 17.62 -8.73 -5.50
CA THR A 202 18.90 -8.36 -4.86
C THR A 202 19.75 -9.55 -4.38
N GLY A 203 19.17 -10.75 -4.36
CA GLY A 203 19.80 -11.96 -3.80
C GLY A 203 20.03 -11.85 -2.29
N THR A 204 19.16 -11.11 -1.60
CA THR A 204 19.26 -10.89 -0.16
C THR A 204 18.20 -11.63 0.63
N ILE A 205 18.47 -11.87 1.92
CA ILE A 205 17.57 -12.60 2.82
C ILE A 205 17.11 -11.65 3.93
N ALA A 206 15.80 -11.61 4.16
CA ALA A 206 15.19 -10.94 5.30
C ALA A 206 15.68 -11.55 6.61
N PHE A 207 16.09 -10.71 7.55
CA PHE A 207 16.63 -11.12 8.85
C PHE A 207 15.71 -10.76 10.03
N LEU A 208 14.52 -10.24 9.72
CA LEU A 208 13.48 -9.91 10.68
C LEU A 208 12.30 -10.88 10.49
N PRO A 209 11.51 -11.13 11.55
CA PRO A 209 10.29 -11.92 11.44
C PRO A 209 9.32 -11.37 10.38
N LEU A 210 8.84 -12.25 9.51
CA LEU A 210 7.86 -11.98 8.48
C LEU A 210 6.51 -12.62 8.81
N TYR A 211 5.46 -11.97 8.35
CA TYR A 211 4.09 -12.46 8.40
C TYR A 211 3.52 -12.43 6.98
N LEU A 212 3.51 -13.59 6.33
CA LEU A 212 3.18 -13.72 4.92
C LEU A 212 1.81 -14.38 4.79
N PHE A 213 0.95 -13.79 3.97
CA PHE A 213 -0.39 -14.29 3.68
C PHE A 213 -0.54 -14.38 2.17
N GLY A 214 -0.71 -15.59 1.62
CA GLY A 214 -0.96 -15.82 0.21
C GLY A 214 -2.35 -15.34 -0.16
N GLY A 215 -3.36 -16.09 0.27
CA GLY A 215 -4.76 -15.74 0.12
C GLY A 215 -5.47 -16.80 -0.71
N GLY A 216 -5.83 -16.50 -1.95
CA GLY A 216 -6.55 -17.40 -2.83
C GLY A 216 -5.87 -17.55 -4.18
N GLY A 217 -5.56 -18.78 -4.55
CA GLY A 217 -4.79 -19.14 -5.75
C GLY A 217 -3.65 -20.07 -5.35
N ASP A 218 -2.82 -20.47 -6.30
CA ASP A 218 -1.68 -21.37 -6.00
C ASP A 218 -0.44 -20.52 -5.69
N ASP A 219 -0.13 -20.33 -4.41
CA ASP A 219 0.87 -19.38 -3.92
C ASP A 219 2.23 -20.02 -3.58
N GLU A 220 3.31 -19.25 -3.71
CA GLU A 220 4.64 -19.59 -3.21
C GLU A 220 5.07 -18.61 -2.10
N LEU A 221 5.06 -19.11 -0.86
CA LEU A 221 5.46 -18.34 0.32
C LEU A 221 6.79 -18.86 0.86
N THR A 222 7.79 -18.00 0.98
CA THR A 222 9.09 -18.35 1.56
C THR A 222 9.44 -17.37 2.67
N GLY A 223 9.78 -17.85 3.86
CA GLY A 223 10.33 -17.05 4.95
C GLY A 223 11.78 -16.64 4.71
N GLY A 224 12.37 -15.99 5.70
CA GLY A 224 13.73 -15.51 5.73
C GLY A 224 14.59 -16.26 6.74
N ALA A 225 15.35 -15.49 7.52
CA ALA A 225 16.36 -16.00 8.46
C ALA A 225 15.92 -15.99 9.93
N ASP A 226 14.74 -15.46 10.25
CA ASP A 226 14.18 -15.37 11.60
C ASP A 226 12.84 -16.11 11.65
N ARG A 227 12.16 -16.09 12.80
CA ARG A 227 10.94 -16.86 13.06
C ARG A 227 9.77 -16.27 12.32
N ASP A 228 9.40 -16.92 11.23
CA ASP A 228 8.37 -16.44 10.34
C ASP A 228 7.01 -17.10 10.60
N ARG A 229 5.95 -16.45 10.11
CA ARG A 229 4.61 -17.02 10.05
C ARG A 229 4.08 -16.92 8.65
N LEU A 230 3.80 -18.07 8.04
CA LEU A 230 3.31 -18.18 6.67
C LEU A 230 1.90 -18.76 6.71
N TYR A 231 0.98 -18.12 6.00
CA TYR A 231 -0.42 -18.49 5.87
C TYR A 231 -0.75 -18.57 4.38
N ALA A 232 -1.00 -19.77 3.88
CA ALA A 232 -1.21 -20.03 2.47
C ALA A 232 -2.59 -19.55 2.04
N GLY A 233 -3.65 -20.15 2.60
CA GLY A 233 -5.03 -19.83 2.28
C GLY A 233 -5.63 -20.92 1.41
N SER A 234 -6.36 -20.56 0.34
CA SER A 234 -7.02 -21.54 -0.54
C SER A 234 -6.26 -21.73 -1.83
N GLY A 235 -5.94 -22.97 -2.21
CA GLY A 235 -5.22 -23.28 -3.44
C GLY A 235 -4.35 -24.51 -3.29
N ASN A 236 -3.40 -24.72 -4.19
CA ASN A 236 -2.31 -25.67 -3.98
C ASN A 236 -1.02 -24.88 -3.73
N ASP A 237 -0.70 -24.68 -2.47
CA ASP A 237 0.32 -23.74 -2.07
C ASP A 237 1.65 -24.42 -1.78
N THR A 238 2.74 -23.66 -1.88
CA THR A 238 4.07 -24.06 -1.45
C THR A 238 4.59 -23.11 -0.39
N LEU A 239 4.84 -23.63 0.82
CA LEU A 239 5.36 -22.85 1.95
C LEU A 239 6.75 -23.35 2.32
N ARG A 240 7.68 -22.42 2.54
CA ARG A 240 9.04 -22.69 2.99
C ARG A 240 9.37 -21.80 4.18
N GLY A 241 9.58 -22.35 5.38
CA GLY A 241 9.85 -21.57 6.59
C GLY A 241 11.19 -20.83 6.52
N GLY A 242 12.22 -21.49 6.00
CA GLY A 242 13.54 -20.90 5.86
C GLY A 242 14.44 -21.31 7.02
N LYS A 243 14.95 -20.34 7.78
CA LYS A 243 15.73 -20.62 8.99
C LYS A 243 14.98 -20.19 10.22
N ALA A 244 15.33 -20.84 11.34
CA ALA A 244 14.89 -20.56 12.70
C ALA A 244 13.69 -21.43 13.12
N HIS A 245 12.62 -20.87 13.67
CA HIS A 245 11.55 -21.66 14.27
C HIS A 245 10.25 -21.12 13.74
N ASP A 246 9.81 -21.68 12.63
CA ASP A 246 8.79 -21.11 11.78
C ASP A 246 7.45 -21.77 12.04
N ARG A 247 6.39 -21.07 11.62
CA ARG A 247 5.02 -21.58 11.67
C ARG A 247 4.38 -21.46 10.31
N LEU A 248 4.06 -22.60 9.72
CA LEU A 248 3.50 -22.71 8.39
C LEU A 248 2.08 -23.24 8.51
N TYR A 249 1.14 -22.49 7.96
CA TYR A 249 -0.27 -22.83 7.95
C TYR A 249 -0.74 -22.86 6.51
N ALA A 250 -1.14 -24.03 6.02
CA ALA A 250 -1.85 -24.14 4.75
C ALA A 250 -3.20 -23.40 4.82
N GLU A 251 -3.87 -23.45 5.98
CA GLU A 251 -5.22 -22.90 6.22
C GLU A 251 -6.27 -23.32 5.18
N ASP A 252 -6.34 -24.61 4.84
CA ASP A 252 -7.36 -25.07 3.91
C ASP A 252 -8.70 -25.42 4.61
N THR A 253 -9.81 -24.90 4.10
CA THR A 253 -11.18 -25.38 4.41
C THR A 253 -11.87 -26.01 3.19
N VAL A 254 -11.17 -26.08 2.04
CA VAL A 254 -11.62 -26.42 0.69
C VAL A 254 -10.49 -27.06 -0.15
N GLU A 255 -10.45 -28.39 -0.27
CA GLU A 255 -9.61 -29.20 -1.19
C GLU A 255 -8.41 -28.49 -1.90
N GLY A 256 -7.26 -28.42 -1.23
CA GLY A 256 -5.94 -28.07 -1.77
C GLY A 256 -4.87 -29.15 -1.52
N ASN A 257 -3.84 -29.25 -2.37
CA ASN A 257 -2.67 -30.11 -2.12
C ASN A 257 -1.44 -29.26 -1.80
N ASP A 258 -1.34 -28.82 -0.55
CA ASP A 258 -0.26 -27.93 -0.12
C ASP A 258 1.03 -28.69 0.18
N THR A 259 2.14 -28.00 -0.06
CA THR A 259 3.48 -28.51 0.22
C THR A 259 4.19 -27.61 1.23
N LEU A 260 4.40 -28.12 2.44
CA LEU A 260 5.01 -27.36 3.53
C LEU A 260 6.41 -27.89 3.85
N TYR A 261 7.40 -27.00 3.78
CA TYR A 261 8.79 -27.25 4.14
C TYR A 261 9.17 -26.36 5.33
N GLY A 262 9.32 -26.91 6.54
CA GLY A 262 9.75 -26.12 7.71
C GLY A 262 11.11 -25.46 7.51
N GLY A 263 12.10 -26.25 7.05
CA GLY A 263 13.46 -25.77 6.82
C GLY A 263 14.37 -26.02 8.03
N ASP A 264 15.30 -25.10 8.27
CA ASP A 264 16.28 -25.21 9.34
C ASP A 264 15.65 -24.82 10.68
N GLY A 265 15.41 -25.80 11.55
CA GLY A 265 15.19 -25.56 12.98
C GLY A 265 14.11 -26.44 13.57
N ASN A 266 13.12 -25.87 14.27
CA ASN A 266 12.08 -26.62 14.96
C ASN A 266 10.74 -26.01 14.58
N ASP A 267 10.22 -26.47 13.46
CA ASP A 267 9.12 -25.81 12.79
C ASP A 267 7.80 -26.51 13.10
N VAL A 268 6.74 -25.71 13.07
CA VAL A 268 5.37 -26.19 13.23
C VAL A 268 4.64 -26.01 11.90
N CYS A 269 4.13 -27.10 11.36
CA CYS A 269 3.29 -27.08 10.17
C CYS A 269 1.88 -27.56 10.50
N ILE A 270 0.91 -26.91 9.88
CA ILE A 270 -0.50 -27.30 9.89
C ILE A 270 -0.98 -27.31 8.44
N SER A 271 -1.21 -28.51 7.90
CA SER A 271 -1.74 -28.70 6.54
C SER A 271 -3.26 -28.69 6.48
N ASP A 272 -3.95 -29.14 7.52
CA ASP A 272 -5.41 -29.18 7.61
C ASP A 272 -5.83 -28.66 9.00
N PRO A 273 -6.87 -27.80 9.12
CA PRO A 273 -7.43 -27.39 10.41
C PRO A 273 -7.94 -28.54 11.30
N GLU A 274 -8.21 -29.73 10.77
CA GLU A 274 -8.51 -30.95 11.54
C GLU A 274 -7.25 -31.71 12.00
N ASP A 275 -6.10 -31.43 11.40
CA ASP A 275 -4.82 -32.03 11.80
C ASP A 275 -4.23 -31.33 13.05
N PHE A 276 -3.66 -32.12 13.94
CA PHE A 276 -2.90 -31.59 15.06
C PHE A 276 -1.57 -31.01 14.58
N GLU A 277 -1.12 -29.92 15.21
CA GLU A 277 0.21 -29.31 15.00
C GLU A 277 1.28 -30.40 14.89
N THR A 278 1.88 -30.53 13.70
CA THR A 278 2.90 -31.53 13.44
C THR A 278 4.24 -30.82 13.24
N SER A 279 5.29 -31.35 13.87
CA SER A 279 6.65 -30.88 13.62
C SER A 279 7.07 -31.28 12.21
N CYS A 280 7.53 -30.33 11.41
CA CYS A 280 7.84 -30.51 9.99
C CYS A 280 9.29 -30.16 9.68
N ASN A 281 10.22 -30.91 10.27
CA ASN A 281 11.62 -30.82 9.88
C ASN A 281 11.89 -31.87 8.78
N GLU A 282 12.05 -31.37 7.54
CA GLU A 282 12.40 -32.09 6.30
C GLU A 282 11.40 -33.13 5.73
N VAL A 283 10.97 -32.86 4.48
CA VAL A 283 10.86 -33.88 3.42
C VAL A 283 11.87 -33.54 2.33
#